data_AF-A0A7C3Q8V4-F1
#
_entry.id   AF-A0A7C3Q8V4-F1
#
_cell.length_a   1.000
_cell.length_b   1.000
_cell.length_c   1.000
_cell.angle_alpha   90.00
_cell.angle_beta   90.00
_cell.angle_gamma   90.00
#
_symmetry.space_group_name_H-M   'P 1'
#
loop_
_entity.id
_entity.type
_entity.pdbx_description
1 polymer ?
#
loop_
_entity_poly.entity_id
_entity_poly.type
_entity_poly.pdbx_seq_one_letter_code
_entity_poly.pdbx_strand_id
1 'polypeptide(L)'
;MILTIEDKQFDTKEITQLYPAVVIKTGYEDETTQVSLEWIEVEGKDKVEIVGYGLFVILHEEEKYSFIFDTKEKMDEAAGKIAAQLQK
;
A
#
# COMPACT_ATOMS: atom_id res chain seq x y z
N MET A 1 -17.30 -0.55 -10.49
CA MET A 1 -16.30 -0.45 -11.59
C MET A 1 -15.26 -1.50 -11.27
N ILE A 2 -14.60 -2.11 -12.24
CA ILE A 2 -13.52 -3.07 -11.91
C ILE A 2 -12.19 -2.32 -11.91
N LEU A 3 -11.49 -2.37 -10.79
CA LEU A 3 -10.14 -1.86 -10.60
C LEU A 3 -9.15 -3.01 -10.69
N THR A 4 -8.11 -2.86 -11.51
CA THR A 4 -7.02 -3.84 -11.60
C THR A 4 -5.80 -3.31 -10.87
N ILE A 5 -5.25 -4.10 -9.95
CA ILE A 5 -4.01 -3.83 -9.22
C ILE A 5 -3.11 -5.06 -9.38
N GLU A 6 -1.94 -4.87 -10.00
CA GLU A 6 -1.06 -5.97 -10.45
C GLU A 6 -1.85 -7.03 -11.25
N ASP A 7 -1.91 -8.27 -10.78
CA ASP A 7 -2.63 -9.39 -11.38
C ASP A 7 -4.05 -9.61 -10.82
N LYS A 8 -4.51 -8.75 -9.91
CA LYS A 8 -5.81 -8.88 -9.21
C LYS A 8 -6.83 -7.86 -9.66
N GLN A 9 -8.10 -8.27 -9.61
CA GLN A 9 -9.25 -7.44 -9.95
C GLN A 9 -10.16 -7.27 -8.74
N PHE A 10 -10.65 -6.05 -8.54
CA PHE A 10 -11.51 -5.66 -7.43
C PHE A 10 -12.74 -4.91 -7.97
N ASP A 11 -13.94 -5.22 -7.49
CA ASP A 11 -15.05 -4.30 -7.68
C ASP A 11 -14.85 -3.12 -6.74
N THR A 12 -14.75 -1.91 -7.28
CA THR A 12 -14.59 -0.67 -6.52
C THR A 12 -15.70 -0.46 -5.50
N LYS A 13 -16.87 -1.09 -5.67
CA LYS A 13 -17.96 -1.04 -4.69
C LYS A 13 -17.67 -1.85 -3.43
N GLU A 14 -16.83 -2.87 -3.55
CA GLU A 14 -16.45 -3.74 -2.43
C GLU A 14 -15.29 -3.15 -1.64
N ILE A 15 -14.53 -2.22 -2.24
CA ILE A 15 -13.38 -1.57 -1.61
C ILE A 15 -13.86 -0.53 -0.59
N THR A 16 -13.54 -0.77 0.68
CA THR A 16 -13.75 0.20 1.76
C THR A 16 -12.57 1.15 1.91
N GLN A 17 -11.35 0.65 1.71
CA GLN A 17 -10.14 1.46 1.79
C GLN A 17 -9.14 1.01 0.72
N LEU A 18 -8.51 1.99 0.08
CA LEU A 18 -7.35 1.81 -0.79
C LEU A 18 -6.34 2.89 -0.42
N TYR A 19 -5.20 2.50 0.13
CA TYR A 19 -4.20 3.46 0.60
C TYR A 19 -2.76 2.95 0.39
N PRO A 20 -1.82 3.87 0.14
CA PRO A 20 -0.40 3.56 0.17
C PRO A 20 0.15 3.64 1.60
N ALA A 21 1.11 2.79 1.96
CA ALA A 21 1.83 2.85 3.22
C ALA A 21 3.25 2.30 3.09
N VAL A 22 4.14 2.67 4.02
CA VAL A 22 5.47 2.06 4.17
C VAL A 22 5.37 0.91 5.15
N VAL A 23 6.02 -0.19 4.82
CA VAL A 23 6.17 -1.34 5.71
C VAL A 23 7.50 -1.24 6.41
N ILE A 24 7.45 -1.26 7.75
CA ILE A 24 8.63 -1.16 8.60
C ILE A 24 8.71 -2.36 9.56
N LYS A 25 9.91 -2.68 10.03
CA LYS A 25 10.06 -3.61 11.17
C LYS A 25 9.68 -2.93 12.48
N THR A 26 9.03 -3.67 13.36
CA THR A 26 8.69 -3.20 14.72
C THR A 26 9.83 -3.44 15.72
N GLY A 27 10.87 -4.18 15.32
CA GLY A 27 12.02 -4.52 16.17
C GLY A 27 11.80 -5.76 17.04
N TYR A 28 10.63 -6.42 16.92
CA TYR A 28 10.34 -7.72 17.53
C TYR A 28 10.29 -8.80 16.46
N GLU A 29 11.27 -9.71 16.47
CA GLU A 29 11.40 -10.80 15.49
C GLU A 29 11.30 -10.29 14.02
N ASP A 30 10.48 -10.96 13.20
CA ASP A 30 10.17 -10.58 11.81
C ASP A 30 8.84 -9.81 11.71
N GLU A 31 8.36 -9.22 12.81
CA GLU A 31 7.11 -8.48 12.82
C GLU A 31 7.25 -7.16 12.05
N THR A 32 6.28 -6.93 11.16
CA THR A 32 6.21 -5.72 10.34
C THR A 32 4.90 -4.97 10.59
N THR A 33 4.95 -3.65 10.52
CA THR A 33 3.76 -2.79 10.59
C THR A 33 3.70 -1.80 9.43
N GLN A 34 2.51 -1.25 9.20
CA GLN A 34 2.23 -0.27 8.16
C GLN A 34 2.21 1.13 8.78
N VAL A 35 2.96 2.06 8.20
CA VAL A 35 2.98 3.47 8.60
C VAL A 35 2.78 4.38 7.39
N SER A 36 2.25 5.58 7.60
CA SER A 36 2.02 6.51 6.49
C SER A 36 3.35 6.97 5.86
N LEU A 37 3.30 7.22 4.55
CA LEU A 37 4.44 7.77 3.80
C LEU A 37 4.92 9.10 4.39
N GLU A 38 3.98 9.98 4.75
CA GLU A 38 4.28 11.29 5.34
C GLU A 38 5.01 11.16 6.68
N TRP A 39 4.59 10.22 7.54
CA TRP A 39 5.25 10.02 8.82
C TRP A 39 6.70 9.57 8.66
N ILE A 40 6.98 8.71 7.67
CA ILE A 40 8.36 8.32 7.34
C ILE A 40 9.20 9.52 6.90
N GLU A 41 8.62 10.45 6.12
CA GLU A 41 9.35 11.62 5.62
C GLU A 41 9.64 12.65 6.72
N VAL A 42 8.75 12.80 7.70
CA VAL A 42 8.87 13.82 8.76
C VAL A 42 9.56 13.29 10.03
N GLU A 43 9.21 12.09 10.48
CA GLU A 43 9.53 11.60 11.82
C GLU A 43 10.35 10.31 11.81
N GLY A 44 10.02 9.38 10.89
CA GLY A 44 10.56 8.02 10.86
C GLY A 44 11.89 7.88 10.15
N LYS A 45 12.30 8.88 9.37
CA LYS A 45 13.55 8.86 8.59
C LYS A 45 14.74 8.52 9.49
N ASP A 46 15.50 7.51 9.10
CA ASP A 46 16.68 6.99 9.82
C ASP A 46 16.40 6.40 11.23
N LYS A 47 15.13 6.31 11.67
CA LYS A 47 14.74 5.73 12.97
C LYS A 47 14.13 4.33 12.87
N VAL A 48 13.72 3.91 11.68
CA VAL A 48 13.04 2.63 11.45
C VAL A 48 13.65 1.91 10.25
N GLU A 49 13.62 0.58 10.29
CA GLU A 49 14.03 -0.24 9.15
C GLU A 49 12.85 -0.39 8.19
N ILE A 50 12.95 0.25 7.02
CA ILE A 50 11.99 0.11 5.94
C ILE A 50 12.25 -1.22 5.23
N VAL A 51 11.21 -2.05 5.14
CA VAL A 51 11.26 -3.35 4.46
C VAL A 51 10.46 -3.37 3.16
N GLY A 52 9.66 -2.33 2.90
CA GLY A 52 8.97 -2.18 1.62
C GLY A 52 7.98 -1.03 1.60
N TYR A 53 7.40 -0.83 0.42
CA TYR A 53 6.35 0.15 0.14
C TYR A 53 5.14 -0.59 -0.37
N GLY A 54 3.94 -0.28 0.10
CA GLY A 54 2.76 -1.11 -0.17
C GLY A 54 1.54 -0.32 -0.60
N LEU A 55 0.74 -0.94 -1.47
CA LEU A 55 -0.66 -0.57 -1.70
C LEU A 55 -1.54 -1.58 -0.96
N PHE A 56 -2.45 -1.08 -0.14
CA PHE A 56 -3.31 -1.88 0.71
C PHE A 56 -4.77 -1.67 0.32
N VAL A 57 -5.47 -2.78 0.12
CA VAL A 57 -6.90 -2.81 -0.20
C VAL A 57 -7.63 -3.50 0.93
N ILE A 58 -8.66 -2.87 1.47
CA ILE A 58 -9.58 -3.46 2.44
C ILE A 58 -10.96 -3.55 1.79
N LEU A 59 -11.57 -4.73 1.82
CA LEU A 59 -12.92 -4.97 1.32
C LEU A 59 -13.96 -4.94 2.44
N HIS A 60 -15.25 -4.90 2.10
CA HIS A 60 -16.36 -4.89 3.08
C HIS A 60 -16.36 -6.10 4.03
N GLU A 61 -15.87 -7.26 3.58
CA GLU A 61 -15.77 -8.49 4.38
C GLU A 61 -14.50 -8.53 5.26
N GLU A 62 -13.87 -7.37 5.52
CA GLU A 62 -12.58 -7.24 6.22
C GLU A 62 -11.42 -7.99 5.55
N GLU A 63 -11.62 -8.42 4.29
CA GLU A 63 -10.59 -9.05 3.49
C GLU A 63 -9.54 -8.02 3.09
N LYS A 64 -8.27 -8.35 3.33
CA LYS A 64 -7.13 -7.45 3.14
C LYS A 64 -6.20 -7.99 2.06
N TYR A 65 -5.85 -7.13 1.12
CA TYR A 65 -4.83 -7.40 0.10
C TYR A 65 -3.71 -6.40 0.22
N SER A 66 -2.49 -6.92 0.10
CA SER A 66 -1.26 -6.15 0.21
C SER A 66 -0.41 -6.38 -1.03
N PHE A 67 -0.04 -5.30 -1.71
CA PHE A 67 0.86 -5.32 -2.85
C PHE A 67 2.14 -4.59 -2.44
N ILE A 68 3.20 -5.35 -2.16
CA ILE A 68 4.46 -4.80 -1.62
C ILE A 68 5.48 -4.66 -2.74
N PHE A 69 6.19 -3.54 -2.73
CA PHE A 69 7.18 -3.11 -3.69
C PHE A 69 8.49 -2.76 -2.98
N ASP A 70 9.62 -2.98 -3.65
CA ASP A 70 10.95 -2.73 -3.08
C ASP A 70 11.22 -1.22 -2.87
N THR A 71 10.62 -0.38 -3.70
CA THR A 71 10.92 1.06 -3.79
C THR A 71 9.64 1.88 -3.88
N LYS A 72 9.65 3.09 -3.32
CA LYS A 72 8.57 4.07 -3.45
C LYS A 72 8.18 4.31 -4.91
N GLU A 73 9.16 4.44 -5.80
CA GLU A 73 8.94 4.69 -7.23
C GLU A 73 8.07 3.62 -7.89
N LYS A 74 8.39 2.33 -7.69
CA LYS A 74 7.56 1.21 -8.20
C LYS A 74 6.13 1.24 -7.66
N MET A 75 5.97 1.55 -6.38
CA MET A 75 4.64 1.69 -5.77
C MET A 75 3.88 2.89 -6.36
N ASP A 76 4.55 4.01 -6.58
CA ASP A 76 3.97 5.21 -7.21
C ASP A 76 3.58 4.95 -8.67
N GLU A 77 4.37 4.16 -9.41
CA GLU A 77 4.01 3.71 -10.76
C GLU A 77 2.73 2.86 -10.75
N ALA A 78 2.59 1.93 -9.80
CA ALA A 78 1.38 1.14 -9.62
C ALA A 78 0.18 2.03 -9.23
N ALA A 79 0.36 2.96 -8.29
CA ALA A 79 -0.65 3.92 -7.88
C ALA A 79 -1.09 4.83 -9.05
N GLY A 80 -0.15 5.24 -9.92
CA GLY A 80 -0.44 5.99 -11.13
C GLY A 80 -1.32 5.22 -12.12
N LYS A 81 -1.05 3.92 -12.31
CA LYS A 81 -1.90 3.03 -13.13
C LYS A 81 -3.31 2.88 -12.56
N ILE A 82 -3.44 2.82 -11.24
CA ILE A 82 -4.74 2.80 -10.53
C ILE A 82 -5.49 4.11 -10.77
N ALA A 83 -4.82 5.24 -10.54
CA ALA A 83 -5.42 6.57 -10.70
C ALA A 83 -5.93 6.78 -12.14
N ALA A 84 -5.16 6.34 -13.14
CA ALA A 84 -5.56 6.42 -14.55
C ALA A 84 -6.80 5.56 -14.87
N GLN A 85 -7.04 4.47 -14.13
CA GLN A 85 -8.27 3.68 -14.27
C GLN A 85 -9.47 4.43 -13.68
N LEU A 86 -9.32 5.10 -12.54
CA LEU A 86 -10.39 5.83 -11.84
C LEU A 86 -10.84 7.12 -12.53
N GLN A 87 -10.02 7.67 -13.43
CA GLN A 87 -10.34 8.87 -14.20
C GLN A 87 -11.21 8.60 -15.45
N LYS A 88 -11.53 7.33 -15.74
CA LYS A 88 -12.40 6.94 -16.86
C LYS A 88 -13.86 6.85 -16.43
#